data_AF-A0A0U5CGT0-F1
#
_entry.id   AF-A0A0U5CGT0-F1
#
_cell.length_a   1.000
_cell.length_b   1.000
_cell.length_c   1.000
_cell.angle_alpha   90.00
_cell.angle_beta   90.00
_cell.angle_gamma   90.00
#
_symmetry.space_group_name_H-M   'P 1'
#
loop_
_entity.id
_entity.type
_entity.pdbx_description
1 polymer ?
#
loop_
_entity_poly.entity_id
_entity_poly.type
_entity_poly.pdbx_seq_one_letter_code
_entity_poly.pdbx_strand_id
1 'polypeptide(L)' 'MASLSDVASDERTARLVLSMLVEPNDPVTGRILSRLGAVETLWLAERVGAVVGLSPVDAQVWRDHLSVPGANELAAR' A
#
# COMPACT_ATOMS: atom_id res chain seq x y z
N MET A 1 -3.08 5.71 -17.71
CA MET A 1 -1.96 5.20 -16.89
C MET A 1 -2.60 4.23 -15.92
N ALA A 2 -2.24 2.95 -15.98
CA ALA A 2 -2.76 1.97 -15.02
C ALA A 2 -2.29 2.36 -13.61
N SER A 3 -3.19 2.34 -12.64
CA SER A 3 -2.84 2.50 -11.21
C SER A 3 -2.55 1.10 -10.66
N LEU A 4 -1.69 0.94 -9.65
CA LEU A 4 -1.52 -0.38 -8.99
C LEU A 4 -2.84 -0.89 -8.46
N SER A 5 -3.74 0.01 -8.05
CA SER A 5 -5.12 -0.29 -7.67
C SER A 5 -5.92 -1.03 -8.77
N ASP A 6 -5.65 -0.73 -10.05
CA ASP A 6 -6.34 -1.35 -11.19
C ASP A 6 -5.79 -2.77 -11.45
N VAL A 7 -4.46 -2.93 -11.30
CA VAL A 7 -3.74 -4.21 -11.44
C VAL A 7 -4.02 -5.15 -10.26
N ALA A 8 -4.20 -4.61 -9.05
CA ALA A 8 -4.41 -5.34 -7.81
C ALA A 8 -5.88 -5.31 -7.36
N SER A 9 -6.79 -5.57 -8.30
CA SER A 9 -8.24 -5.66 -8.01
C SER A 9 -8.61 -6.85 -7.11
N ASP A 10 -7.70 -7.80 -6.90
CA ASP A 10 -7.90 -8.96 -6.03
C ASP A 10 -6.88 -9.03 -4.88
N GLU A 11 -7.32 -9.63 -3.78
CA GLU A 11 -6.58 -9.71 -2.52
C GLU A 11 -5.25 -10.45 -2.65
N ARG A 12 -5.14 -11.44 -3.57
CA ARG A 12 -3.90 -12.19 -3.76
C ARG A 12 -2.87 -11.32 -4.48
N THR A 13 -3.27 -10.67 -5.56
CA THR A 13 -2.41 -9.76 -6.33
C THR A 13 -1.98 -8.57 -5.48
N ALA A 14 -2.88 -7.99 -4.70
CA ALA A 14 -2.53 -6.92 -3.76
C ALA A 14 -1.49 -7.33 -2.72
N ARG A 15 -1.59 -8.56 -2.16
CA ARG A 15 -0.56 -9.07 -1.23
C ARG A 15 0.79 -9.29 -1.90
N LEU A 16 0.79 -9.77 -3.15
CA LEU A 16 2.02 -9.94 -3.92
C LEU A 16 2.71 -8.58 -4.15
N VAL A 17 1.93 -7.58 -4.58
CA VAL A 17 2.44 -6.21 -4.75
C VAL A 17 2.97 -5.66 -3.43
N LEU A 18 2.20 -5.73 -2.34
CA LEU A 18 2.64 -5.24 -1.03
C LEU A 18 3.90 -5.96 -0.54
N SER A 19 4.06 -7.26 -0.79
CA SER A 19 5.27 -7.99 -0.40
C SER A 19 6.53 -7.52 -1.13
N MET A 20 6.39 -6.86 -2.27
CA MET A 20 7.49 -6.25 -3.03
C MET A 20 7.79 -4.81 -2.58
N LEU A 21 6.83 -4.16 -1.90
CA LEU A 21 6.91 -2.74 -1.53
C LEU A 21 7.18 -2.51 -0.04
N VAL A 22 6.72 -3.42 0.82
CA VAL A 22 6.75 -3.28 2.27
C VAL A 22 7.89 -4.10 2.84
N GLU A 23 8.61 -3.56 3.82
CA GLU A 23 9.56 -4.35 4.58
C GLU A 23 8.88 -5.56 5.26
N PRO A 24 9.51 -6.75 5.24
CA PRO A 24 8.93 -7.92 5.88
C PRO A 24 8.75 -7.69 7.38
N ASN A 25 7.54 -7.96 7.87
CA ASN A 25 7.11 -7.74 9.26
C ASN A 25 6.94 -6.26 9.68
N ASP A 26 6.73 -5.34 8.74
CA ASP A 26 6.32 -3.98 9.10
C ASP A 26 5.00 -4.00 9.92
N PRO A 27 5.02 -3.61 11.21
CA PRO A 27 3.88 -3.75 12.10
C PRO A 27 2.75 -2.77 11.74
N VAL A 28 3.07 -1.64 11.09
CA VAL A 28 2.08 -0.64 10.69
C VAL A 28 1.24 -1.18 9.53
N THR A 29 1.90 -1.62 8.46
CA THR A 29 1.23 -2.23 7.31
C THR A 29 0.52 -3.52 7.70
N GLY A 30 1.12 -4.37 8.53
CA GLY A 30 0.47 -5.59 9.04
C GLY A 30 -0.83 -5.29 9.80
N ARG A 31 -0.87 -4.20 10.58
CA ARG A 31 -2.10 -3.77 11.28
C ARG A 31 -3.16 -3.28 10.30
N ILE A 32 -2.79 -2.47 9.31
CA ILE A 32 -3.71 -1.96 8.29
C ILE A 32 -4.28 -3.13 7.47
N LEU A 33 -3.41 -4.06 7.03
CA LEU A 33 -3.79 -5.28 6.32
C LEU A 33 -4.80 -6.11 7.10
N SER A 34 -4.59 -6.30 8.41
CA SER A 34 -5.52 -7.09 9.25
C SER A 34 -6.89 -6.44 9.42
N ARG A 35 -7.00 -5.12 9.22
CA ARG A 35 -8.24 -4.36 9.40
C ARG A 35 -9.00 -4.14 8.09
N LEU A 36 -8.29 -3.89 7.00
CA LEU A 36 -8.88 -3.43 5.74
C LEU A 36 -8.69 -4.41 4.58
N GLY A 37 -7.78 -5.38 4.70
CA GLY A 37 -7.37 -6.23 3.59
C GLY A 37 -6.31 -5.57 2.70
N ALA A 38 -5.75 -6.34 1.78
CA ALA A 38 -4.61 -5.93 0.97
C ALA A 38 -4.96 -4.95 -0.13
N VAL A 39 -6.11 -5.13 -0.79
CA VAL A 39 -6.56 -4.20 -1.85
C VAL A 39 -6.71 -2.79 -1.27
N GLU A 40 -7.42 -2.66 -0.16
CA GLU A 40 -7.68 -1.37 0.46
C GLU A 40 -6.41 -0.75 1.06
N THR A 41 -5.50 -1.58 1.61
CA THR A 41 -4.20 -1.12 2.08
C THR A 41 -3.37 -0.54 0.95
N LEU A 42 -3.33 -1.20 -0.21
CA LEU A 42 -2.61 -0.73 -1.39
C LEU A 42 -3.24 0.56 -1.95
N TRP A 43 -4.57 0.65 -1.96
CA TRP A 43 -5.29 1.85 -2.39
C TRP A 43 -5.00 3.06 -1.48
N LEU A 44 -4.92 2.84 -0.17
CA LEU A 44 -4.51 3.85 0.80
C LEU A 44 -3.04 4.27 0.64
N ALA A 45 -2.20 3.38 0.13
CA ALA A 45 -0.80 3.69 -0.15
C ALA A 45 -0.68 4.63 -1.37
N GLU A 46 -1.49 4.40 -2.42
CA GLU A 46 -1.48 5.22 -3.63
C GLU A 46 -2.16 6.59 -3.46
N ARG A 47 -3.15 6.71 -2.56
CA ARG A 47 -3.99 7.92 -2.45
C ARG A 47 -3.68 8.74 -1.22
N VAL A 48 -3.72 10.06 -1.40
CA VAL A 48 -3.70 11.00 -0.27
C VAL A 48 -5.05 10.92 0.45
N GLY A 49 -5.04 10.45 1.69
CA GLY A 49 -6.24 10.26 2.50
C GLY A 49 -5.94 9.87 3.94
N ALA A 50 -6.97 9.90 4.78
CA ALA A 50 -6.88 9.46 6.17
C ALA A 50 -6.71 7.94 6.22
N VAL A 51 -5.68 7.48 6.93
CA VAL A 51 -5.48 6.05 7.22
C VAL A 51 -6.03 5.78 8.62
N VAL A 52 -6.96 4.83 8.75
CA VAL A 52 -7.63 4.56 10.01
C VAL A 52 -6.61 4.17 11.10
N GLY A 53 -6.56 4.96 12.16
CA GLY A 53 -5.67 4.71 13.30
C GLY A 53 -4.25 5.25 13.13
N LEU A 54 -3.99 6.09 12.12
CA LEU A 54 -2.77 6.89 11.98
C LEU A 54 -3.09 8.38 12.04
N SER A 55 -2.16 9.18 12.58
CA SER A 55 -2.23 10.63 12.40
C SER A 55 -1.94 10.99 10.93
N PRO A 56 -2.31 12.20 10.46
CA PRO A 56 -2.01 12.62 9.08
C PRO A 56 -0.51 12.57 8.74
N VAL A 57 0.35 12.85 9.72
CA VAL A 57 1.81 12.80 9.56
C VAL A 57 2.28 11.35 9.46
N ASP A 58 1.83 10.48 10.36
CA ASP A 58 2.20 9.05 10.33
C ASP A 58 1.69 8.35 9.07
N ALA A 59 0.51 8.75 8.57
CA ALA A 59 -0.03 8.26 7.32
C ALA A 59 0.84 8.68 6.13
N GLN A 60 1.40 9.90 6.13
CA GLN A 60 2.32 10.33 5.10
C GLN A 60 3.66 9.58 5.18
N VAL A 61 4.23 9.45 6.39
CA VAL A 61 5.48 8.70 6.60
C VAL A 61 5.33 7.24 6.17
N TRP A 62 4.20 6.61 6.50
CA TRP A 62 3.89 5.26 6.03
C TRP A 62 3.80 5.18 4.51
N ARG A 63 3.14 6.15 3.84
CA ARG A 63 3.10 6.19 2.37
C ARG A 63 4.48 6.38 1.74
N ASP A 64 5.29 7.28 2.30
CA ASP A 64 6.65 7.54 1.82
C ASP A 64 7.54 6.29 1.94
N HIS A 65 7.33 5.49 3.00
CA HIS A 65 7.99 4.20 3.18
C HIS A 65 7.59 3.17 2.10
N LEU A 66 6.35 3.21 1.62
CA LEU A 66 5.84 2.32 0.56
C LEU A 66 6.18 2.80 -0.85
N SER A 67 6.45 4.10 -1.00
CA SER A 67 6.73 4.76 -2.28
C SER A 67 8.18 4.53 -2.76
N VAL A 68 8.73 3.35 -2.50
CA VAL A 68 10.04 2.89 -2.99
C VAL A 68 10.03 2.93 -4.54
N PRO A 69 11.13 3.29 -5.23
CA PRO A 69 11.16 3.52 -6.68
C PRO A 69 10.53 2.44 -7.58
N GLY A 70 10.39 1.20 -7.09
CA GLY A 70 9.78 0.08 -7.82
C GLY A 70 8.25 0.09 -7.92
N ALA A 71 7.52 0.82 -7.05
CA ALA A 71 6.05 0.87 -7.10
C ALA A 71 5.55 1.50 -8.41
N ASN A 72 6.16 2.63 -8.81
CA ASN A 72 5.83 3.31 -10.06
C ASN A 72 6.20 2.47 -11.29
N GLU A 73 7.28 1.68 -11.23
CA GLU A 73 7.67 0.77 -12.32
C GLU A 73 6.71 -0.43 -12.47
N LEU A 74 6.14 -0.91 -11.37
CA LEU A 74 5.10 -1.95 -11.37
C LEU A 74 3.77 -1.43 -11.93
N ALA A 75 3.43 -0.16 -11.65
CA ALA A 75 2.23 0.50 -12.17
C ALA A 75 2.33 0.83 -13.68
N ALA A 76 3.55 1.09 -14.16
CA ALA A 76 3.81 1.51 -15.53
C ALA A 76 3.95 0.36 -16.54
N ARG A 77 3.85 -0.90 -16.10
CA ARG A 77 4.01 -2.11 -16.93
C ARG A 77 2.70 -2.69 -17.45
#